data_AF-A0AAN0LVG0-F1
#
_entry.id   AF-A0AAN0LVG0-F1
#
_cell.length_a   1.000
_cell.length_b   1.000
_cell.length_c   1.000
_cell.angle_alpha   90.00
_cell.angle_beta   90.00
_cell.angle_gamma   90.00
#
_symmetry.space_group_name_H-M   'P 1'
#
loop_
_entity.id
_entity.type
_entity.pdbx_description
1 polymer ?
#
loop_
_entity_poly.entity_id
_entity_poly.type
_entity_poly.pdbx_seq_one_letter_code
_entity_poly.pdbx_strand_id
1 'polypeptide(L)'
;MQETNFEGLIESLITTFSNLIDTDLTDDPLLKENIRNHFEPMVNRLRNNISHPNPFLGQLKRDYFLVFNILWFSVPEIEEELEVSFNSDEIGFPMIYFQLALERERHEKIF
;
A
#
# COMPACT_ATOMS: atom_id res chain seq x y z
N MET A 1 20.49 2.32 16.54
CA MET A 1 19.15 2.23 15.94
C MET A 1 18.95 0.79 15.53
N GLN A 2 17.83 0.16 15.92
CA GLN A 2 17.39 -1.05 15.24
C GLN A 2 17.11 -0.68 13.78
N GLU A 3 17.57 -1.51 12.86
CA GLU A 3 17.28 -1.35 11.44
C GLU A 3 15.77 -1.61 11.24
N THR A 4 15.06 -0.70 10.57
CA THR A 4 13.63 -0.88 10.29
C THR A 4 13.46 -2.09 9.36
N ASN A 5 12.66 -3.08 9.76
CA ASN A 5 12.38 -4.25 8.93
C ASN A 5 11.30 -3.93 7.88
N PHE A 6 11.69 -3.23 6.81
CA PHE A 6 10.75 -2.86 5.74
C PHE A 6 10.09 -4.06 5.07
N GLU A 7 10.79 -5.19 4.90
CA GLU A 7 10.20 -6.38 4.28
C GLU A 7 9.06 -6.95 5.11
N GLY A 8 9.25 -7.09 6.44
CA GLY A 8 8.18 -7.57 7.32
C GLY A 8 6.96 -6.65 7.33
N LEU A 9 7.18 -5.33 7.26
CA LEU A 9 6.10 -4.35 7.18
C LEU A 9 5.32 -4.43 5.86
N ILE A 10 6.02 -4.65 4.75
CA ILE A 10 5.39 -4.82 3.43
C ILE A 10 4.59 -6.11 3.38
N GLU A 11 5.13 -7.21 3.90
CA GLU A 11 4.42 -8.48 4.00
C GLU A 11 3.18 -8.36 4.88
N SER A 12 3.28 -7.66 6.02
CA SER A 12 2.15 -7.35 6.90
C SER A 12 1.09 -6.53 6.17
N LEU A 13 1.47 -5.46 5.46
CA LEU A 13 0.54 -4.63 4.68
C LEU A 13 -0.25 -5.46 3.67
N ILE A 14 0.45 -6.27 2.87
CA ILE A 14 -0.17 -7.09 1.81
C ILE A 14 -1.07 -8.15 2.44
N THR A 15 -0.64 -8.78 3.53
CA THR A 15 -1.43 -9.80 4.24
C THR A 15 -2.70 -9.20 4.84
N THR A 16 -2.60 -8.09 5.54
CA THR A 16 -3.75 -7.39 6.14
C THR A 16 -4.73 -6.94 5.06
N PHE A 17 -4.25 -6.34 3.97
CA PHE A 17 -5.10 -5.98 2.85
C PHE A 17 -5.80 -7.21 2.25
N SER A 18 -5.06 -8.28 1.97
CA SER A 18 -5.59 -9.53 1.41
C SER A 18 -6.70 -10.14 2.26
N ASN A 19 -6.51 -10.16 3.59
CA ASN A 19 -7.49 -10.66 4.54
C ASN A 19 -8.78 -9.81 4.56
N LEU A 20 -8.66 -8.49 4.45
CA LEU A 20 -9.82 -7.59 4.46
C LEU A 20 -10.71 -7.72 3.21
N ILE A 21 -10.15 -8.20 2.10
CA ILE A 21 -10.90 -8.42 0.85
C ILE A 21 -11.22 -9.88 0.54
N ASP A 22 -10.80 -10.81 1.40
CA ASP A 22 -10.92 -12.26 1.18
C ASP A 22 -10.36 -12.70 -0.19
N THR A 23 -9.15 -12.22 -0.51
CA THR A 23 -8.44 -12.56 -1.75
C THR A 23 -6.95 -12.51 -1.49
N ASP A 24 -6.28 -13.64 -1.75
CA ASP A 24 -4.85 -13.77 -1.51
C ASP A 24 -4.05 -13.02 -2.59
N LEU A 25 -3.37 -11.93 -2.18
CA LEU A 25 -2.39 -11.21 -3.02
C LEU A 25 -0.95 -11.44 -2.54
N THR A 26 -0.75 -12.31 -1.54
CA THR A 26 0.55 -12.54 -0.92
C THR A 26 1.52 -13.26 -1.83
N ASP A 27 1.07 -13.89 -2.91
CA ASP A 27 1.93 -14.52 -3.91
C ASP A 27 2.17 -13.65 -5.17
N ASP A 28 1.64 -12.43 -5.25
CA ASP A 28 1.87 -11.53 -6.40
C ASP A 28 3.30 -10.90 -6.32
N PRO A 29 4.25 -11.33 -7.17
CA PRO A 29 5.62 -10.84 -7.11
C PRO A 29 5.74 -9.38 -7.57
N LEU A 30 4.87 -8.94 -8.49
CA LEU A 30 4.88 -7.60 -9.04
C LEU A 30 4.31 -6.59 -8.03
N LEU A 31 3.30 -6.99 -7.25
CA LEU A 31 2.82 -6.19 -6.12
C LEU A 31 3.93 -5.97 -5.10
N LYS A 32 4.59 -7.05 -4.66
CA LYS A 32 5.70 -6.99 -3.71
C LYS A 32 6.81 -6.08 -4.19
N GLU A 33 7.27 -6.26 -5.43
CA GLU A 33 8.35 -5.46 -6.01
C GLU A 33 7.99 -3.97 -6.08
N ASN A 34 6.79 -3.65 -6.57
CA ASN A 34 6.36 -2.24 -6.69
C ASN A 34 6.23 -1.56 -5.34
N ILE A 35 5.66 -2.24 -4.34
CA ILE A 35 5.57 -1.70 -2.99
C ILE A 35 6.98 -1.52 -2.42
N ARG A 36 7.86 -2.51 -2.52
CA ARG A 36 9.24 -2.45 -2.03
C ARG A 36 10.02 -1.26 -2.62
N ASN A 37 9.87 -1.02 -3.92
CA ASN A 37 10.51 0.11 -4.60
C ASN A 37 9.97 1.49 -4.17
N HIS A 38 8.75 1.57 -3.65
CA HIS A 38 8.12 2.83 -3.24
C HIS A 38 8.15 3.06 -1.72
N PHE A 39 8.13 2.00 -0.94
CA PHE A 39 7.78 2.05 0.48
C PHE A 39 8.83 2.78 1.32
N GLU A 40 10.10 2.39 1.20
CA GLU A 40 11.17 3.05 1.95
C GLU A 40 11.32 4.54 1.58
N PRO A 41 11.35 4.95 0.30
CA PRO A 41 11.34 6.38 -0.06
C PRO A 41 10.15 7.14 0.53
N MET A 42 8.94 6.57 0.49
CA MET A 42 7.74 7.16 1.07
C MET A 42 7.86 7.35 2.59
N VAL A 43 8.28 6.31 3.31
CA VAL A 43 8.48 6.38 4.77
C VAL A 43 9.52 7.44 5.12
N ASN A 44 10.60 7.53 4.35
CA ASN A 44 11.62 8.56 4.53
C ASN A 44 11.04 9.98 4.31
N ARG A 45 10.14 10.19 3.34
CA ARG A 45 9.42 11.47 3.19
C ARG A 45 8.55 11.78 4.40
N LEU A 46 7.78 10.80 4.87
CA LEU A 46 6.90 10.93 6.04
C LEU A 46 7.69 11.32 7.30
N ARG A 47 8.79 10.60 7.61
CA ARG A 47 9.66 10.90 8.76
C ARG A 47 10.26 12.31 8.73
N ASN A 48 10.54 12.82 7.53
CA ASN A 48 11.09 14.16 7.34
C ASN A 48 10.03 15.25 7.14
N ASN A 49 8.74 14.93 7.30
CA ASN A 49 7.61 15.83 7.05
C ASN A 49 7.65 16.49 5.65
N ILE A 50 8.16 15.77 4.66
CA ILE A 50 8.21 16.22 3.27
C ILE A 50 6.85 15.93 2.63
N SER A 51 6.16 17.00 2.23
CA SER A 51 4.89 16.87 1.49
C SER A 51 5.16 16.44 0.05
N HIS A 52 4.47 15.38 -0.39
CA HIS A 52 4.48 14.92 -1.77
C HIS A 52 3.05 14.76 -2.28
N PRO A 53 2.43 15.85 -2.77
CA PRO A 53 1.04 15.83 -3.19
C PRO A 53 0.85 14.87 -4.37
N ASN A 54 -0.19 14.06 -4.31
CA ASN A 54 -0.55 13.16 -5.38
C ASN A 54 -1.58 13.88 -6.28
N PRO A 55 -1.19 14.37 -7.48
CA PRO A 55 -2.08 15.13 -8.34
C PRO A 55 -3.28 14.32 -8.84
N PHE A 56 -3.23 12.99 -8.73
CA PHE A 56 -4.28 12.07 -9.15
C PHE A 56 -5.18 11.62 -7.99
N LEU A 57 -4.89 12.00 -6.74
CA LEU A 57 -5.60 11.51 -5.56
C LEU A 57 -7.13 11.64 -5.67
N GLY A 58 -7.60 12.77 -6.17
CA GLY A 58 -9.03 13.01 -6.34
C GLY A 58 -9.68 12.04 -7.35
N GLN A 59 -8.97 11.67 -8.41
CA GLN A 59 -9.44 10.68 -9.38
C GLN A 59 -9.35 9.26 -8.80
N LEU A 60 -8.20 8.93 -8.22
CA LEU A 60 -7.92 7.65 -7.59
C LEU A 60 -8.98 7.27 -6.53
N LYS A 61 -9.37 8.21 -5.67
CA LYS A 61 -10.44 8.01 -4.68
C LYS A 61 -11.83 7.83 -5.30
N ARG A 62 -12.10 8.41 -6.48
CA ARG A 62 -13.39 8.23 -7.16
C ARG A 62 -13.45 6.86 -7.84
N ASP A 63 -12.39 6.48 -8.52
CA ASP A 63 -12.35 5.28 -9.36
C ASP A 63 -12.12 4.02 -8.52
N TYR A 64 -11.36 4.12 -7.42
CA TYR A 64 -10.91 3.00 -6.58
C TYR A 64 -11.19 3.22 -5.09
N PHE A 65 -12.35 3.81 -4.76
CA PHE A 65 -12.74 4.15 -3.39
C PHE A 65 -12.55 2.99 -2.39
N LEU A 66 -12.94 1.77 -2.77
CA LEU A 66 -12.85 0.61 -1.89
C LEU A 66 -11.38 0.26 -1.57
N VAL A 67 -10.51 0.18 -2.59
CA VAL A 67 -9.07 -0.10 -2.41
C VAL A 67 -8.42 0.95 -1.53
N PHE A 68 -8.75 2.23 -1.73
CA PHE A 68 -8.25 3.32 -0.88
C PHE A 68 -8.60 3.11 0.60
N ASN A 69 -9.87 2.83 0.90
CA ASN A 69 -10.32 2.68 2.29
C ASN A 69 -9.72 1.45 2.94
N ILE A 70 -9.61 0.34 2.22
CA ILE A 70 -9.02 -0.88 2.77
C ILE A 70 -7.55 -0.64 3.09
N LEU A 71 -6.78 0.00 2.18
CA LEU A 71 -5.40 0.39 2.50
C LEU A 71 -5.32 1.34 3.68
N TRP A 72 -6.23 2.31 3.78
CA TRP A 72 -6.31 3.21 4.91
C TRP A 72 -6.50 2.46 6.24
N PHE A 73 -7.27 1.37 6.24
CA PHE A 73 -7.45 0.50 7.40
C PHE A 73 -6.29 -0.49 7.63
N SER A 74 -5.43 -0.74 6.63
CA SER A 74 -4.29 -1.66 6.73
C SER A 74 -3.01 -1.02 7.26
N VAL A 75 -2.89 0.32 7.25
CA VAL A 75 -1.66 1.02 7.68
C VAL A 75 -1.52 1.38 9.18
N PRO A 76 -2.53 1.34 10.07
CA PRO A 76 -2.35 1.76 11.46
C PRO A 76 -1.27 0.99 12.24
N GLU A 77 -1.16 -0.32 12.05
CA GLU A 77 -0.11 -1.13 12.71
C GLU A 77 1.30 -0.75 12.20
N ILE A 78 1.39 -0.38 10.92
CA ILE A 78 2.62 0.05 10.26
C ILE A 78 3.00 1.46 10.71
N GLU A 79 2.02 2.35 10.91
CA GLU A 79 2.21 3.69 11.48
C GLU A 79 2.85 3.63 12.86
N GLU A 80 2.34 2.73 13.72
CA GLU A 80 2.85 2.52 15.07
C GLU A 80 4.30 2.04 15.05
N GLU A 81 4.65 1.04 14.23
CA GLU A 81 6.02 0.50 14.15
C GLU A 81 7.01 1.51 13.55
N LEU A 82 6.57 2.34 12.61
CA LEU A 82 7.44 3.29 11.90
C LEU A 82 7.58 4.64 12.60
N GLU A 83 6.73 4.93 13.57
CA GLU A 83 6.54 6.24 14.20
C GLU A 83 6.25 7.35 13.17
N VAL A 84 5.35 7.06 12.21
CA VAL A 84 4.91 8.01 11.17
C VAL A 84 3.39 8.09 11.10
N SER A 85 2.88 9.11 10.41
CA SER A 85 1.46 9.20 10.06
C SER A 85 1.33 9.28 8.55
N PHE A 86 0.65 8.29 7.97
CA PHE A 86 0.26 8.29 6.58
C PHE A 86 -0.81 9.35 6.35
N ASN A 87 -0.79 9.93 5.15
CA ASN A 87 -1.81 10.84 4.68
C ASN A 87 -2.41 10.30 3.38
N SER A 88 -3.48 10.93 2.91
CA SER A 88 -4.16 10.44 1.72
C SER A 88 -3.33 10.50 0.45
N ASP A 89 -2.39 11.45 0.32
CA ASP A 89 -1.50 11.53 -0.83
C ASP A 89 -0.57 10.32 -0.90
N GLU A 90 0.04 9.96 0.23
CA GLU A 90 0.95 8.82 0.33
C GLU A 90 0.22 7.49 0.17
N ILE A 91 -1.01 7.34 0.67
CA ILE A 91 -1.84 6.14 0.42
C ILE A 91 -2.26 5.99 -1.04
N GLY A 92 -2.41 7.11 -1.77
CA GLY A 92 -2.79 7.10 -3.18
C GLY A 92 -1.79 6.39 -4.09
N PHE A 93 -0.49 6.37 -3.74
CA PHE A 93 0.53 5.69 -4.51
C PHE A 93 0.47 4.16 -4.43
N PRO A 94 0.55 3.51 -3.25
CA PRO A 94 0.43 2.06 -3.13
C PRO A 94 -0.93 1.56 -3.62
N MET A 95 -1.99 2.35 -3.50
CA MET A 95 -3.32 2.03 -4.03
C MET A 95 -3.32 1.61 -5.50
N ILE A 96 -2.46 2.22 -6.33
CA ILE A 96 -2.33 1.85 -7.75
C ILE A 96 -1.83 0.41 -7.89
N TYR A 97 -0.84 0.02 -7.10
CA TYR A 97 -0.25 -1.33 -7.18
C TYR A 97 -1.22 -2.41 -6.67
N PHE A 98 -1.96 -2.12 -5.60
CA PHE A 98 -3.01 -3.01 -5.11
C PHE A 98 -4.15 -3.17 -6.11
N GLN A 99 -4.59 -2.08 -6.75
CA GLN A 99 -5.60 -2.15 -7.81
C GLN A 99 -5.13 -3.00 -8.99
N LEU A 100 -3.88 -2.83 -9.44
CA LEU A 100 -3.30 -3.62 -10.52
C LEU A 100 -3.17 -5.11 -10.15
N ALA A 101 -2.85 -5.43 -8.90
CA ALA A 101 -2.79 -6.81 -8.40
C ALA A 101 -4.19 -7.46 -8.44
N LEU A 102 -5.21 -6.74 -7.99
CA LEU A 102 -6.60 -7.20 -8.05
C LEU A 102 -7.09 -7.42 -9.49
N GLU A 103 -6.64 -6.59 -10.43
CA GLU A 103 -6.94 -6.79 -11.85
C GLU A 103 -6.32 -8.09 -12.37
N ARG A 104 -5.04 -8.33 -12.09
CA ARG A 104 -4.36 -9.58 -12.48
C ARG A 104 -5.05 -10.80 -11.88
N GLU A 105 -5.33 -10.78 -10.59
CA GLU A 105 -5.96 -11.89 -9.87
C GLU A 105 -7.38 -12.20 -10.41
N ARG A 106 -8.15 -11.17 -10.80
CA ARG A 106 -9.44 -11.38 -11.49
C ARG A 106 -9.27 -12.00 -12.87
N HIS A 107 -8.24 -11.62 -13.62
CA HIS A 107 -8.00 -12.13 -14.97
C HIS A 107 -7.52 -13.59 -14.95
N GLU A 108 -6.71 -14.00 -13.97
CA GLU A 108 -6.25 -15.39 -13.84
C GLU A 108 -7.41 -16.35 -13.55
N LYS A 109 -8.43 -15.93 -12.79
CA LYS A 109 -9.62 -16.74 -12.48
C LYS A 109 -10.57 -16.99 -13.66
N ILE A 110 -10.37 -16.33 -14.80
CA ILE A 110 -11.25 -16.41 -15.98
C ILE A 110 -10.71 -17.39 -17.05
N PHE A 111 -9.55 -18.01 -16.81
CA PHE A 111 -8.95 -19.04 -17.68
C PHE A 111 -8.84 -20.39 -16.97
#